data_AF-A0A2I0N6M5-F1
#
_entry.id   AF-A0A2I0N6M5-F1
#
_cell.length_a   1.000
_cell.length_b   1.000
_cell.length_c   1.000
_cell.angle_alpha   90.00
_cell.angle_beta   90.00
_cell.angle_gamma   90.00
#
_symmetry.space_group_name_H-M   'P 1'
#
loop_
_entity.id
_entity.type
_entity.pdbx_description
1 polymer ?
#
loop_
_entity_poly.entity_id
_entity_poly.type
_entity_poly.pdbx_seq_one_letter_code
_entity_poly.pdbx_strand_id
1 'polypeptide(L)' 'MIIPVRCFTCGKVVGSKYKDYKQRVAKGENPKDVLDDLGLDRFCCRRMFLSHADLIGEASPYQ' A
#
# COMPACT_ATOMS: atom_id res chain seq x y z
N MET A 1 -1.93 11.43 -0.36
CA MET A 1 -3.30 11.15 0.10
C MET A 1 -3.36 9.71 0.57
N ILE A 2 -4.33 9.34 1.40
CA ILE A 2 -4.43 7.98 1.97
C ILE A 2 -4.60 6.92 0.86
N ILE A 3 -4.04 5.71 1.07
CA ILE A 3 -4.20 4.58 0.16
C ILE A 3 -5.69 4.25 -0.06
N PRO A 4 -6.11 3.87 -1.28
CA PRO A 4 -7.48 3.40 -1.50
C PRO A 4 -7.82 2.22 -0.59
N VAL A 5 -9.05 2.21 -0.05
CA VAL A 5 -9.54 1.11 0.83
C VAL A 5 -9.61 -0.22 0.07
N ARG A 6 -10.01 -0.17 -1.21
CA ARG A 6 -10.11 -1.31 -2.13
C ARG A 6 -9.30 -1.06 -3.40
N CYS A 7 -8.80 -2.12 -4.02
CA CYS A 7 -8.14 -2.00 -5.32
C CYS A 7 -9.13 -1.61 -6.42
N PHE A 8 -8.74 -0.68 -7.28
CA PHE A 8 -9.58 -0.16 -8.38
C PHE A 8 -9.99 -1.22 -9.43
N THR A 9 -9.24 -2.31 -9.56
CA THR A 9 -9.53 -3.36 -10.56
C THR A 9 -10.18 -4.58 -9.91
N CYS A 10 -9.56 -5.13 -8.86
CA CYS A 10 -9.98 -6.40 -8.27
C CYS A 10 -11.03 -6.23 -7.15
N GLY A 11 -11.24 -5.01 -6.63
CA GLY A 11 -12.15 -4.74 -5.51
C GLY A 11 -11.71 -5.32 -4.16
N LYS A 12 -10.59 -6.07 -4.11
CA LYS A 12 -10.02 -6.64 -2.88
C LYS A 12 -9.67 -5.52 -1.90
N VAL A 13 -9.90 -5.75 -0.61
CA VAL A 13 -9.52 -4.81 0.46
C VAL A 13 -7.98 -4.77 0.55
N VAL A 14 -7.42 -3.57 0.39
CA VAL A 14 -5.97 -3.32 0.40
C VAL A 14 -5.56 -2.32 1.48
N GLY A 15 -6.46 -1.41 1.89
CA GLY A 15 -6.13 -0.35 2.84
C GLY A 15 -5.69 -0.85 4.22
N SER A 16 -6.24 -1.96 4.71
CA SER A 16 -5.87 -2.54 6.02
C SER A 16 -4.42 -3.04 6.07
N LYS A 17 -3.85 -3.43 4.93
CA LYS A 17 -2.51 -4.05 4.84
C LYS A 17 -1.40 -3.03 4.59
N TYR A 18 -1.73 -1.77 4.33
CA TYR A 18 -0.75 -0.76 3.91
C TYR A 18 0.22 -0.35 5.01
N LYS A 19 -0.26 -0.25 6.25
CA LYS A 19 0.61 0.09 7.39
C LYS A 19 1.70 -0.98 7.59
N ASP A 20 1.30 -2.25 7.54
CA ASP A 20 2.23 -3.38 7.69
C ASP A 20 3.24 -3.44 6.55
N TYR A 21 2.79 -3.23 5.31
CA TYR A 21 3.67 -3.11 4.14
C TYR A 21 4.71 -2.00 4.33
N LYS A 22 4.27 -0.79 4.71
CA LYS A 22 5.16 0.38 4.91
C LYS A 22 6.18 0.12 6.01
N GLN A 23 5.78 -0.51 7.12
CA GLN A 23 6.69 -0.85 8.22
C GLN A 23 7.72 -1.91 7.84
N ARG A 24 7.31 -2.98 7.14
CA ARG A 24 8.22 -4.05 6.71
C ARG A 24 9.22 -3.57 5.65
N VAL A 25 8.76 -2.78 4.68
CA VAL A 25 9.64 -2.16 3.68
C VAL A 25 10.62 -1.18 4.35
N ALA A 26 10.18 -0.41 5.35
CA ALA A 26 11.07 0.47 6.12
C ALA A 26 12.13 -0.28 6.94
N LYS A 27 11.87 -1.55 7.31
CA LYS A 27 12.86 -2.43 7.96
C LYS A 27 13.88 -3.02 6.99
N GLY A 28 13.73 -2.78 5.68
CA GLY A 28 14.63 -3.28 4.64
C GLY A 28 14.24 -4.65 4.06
N GLU A 29 13.03 -5.15 4.35
CA GLU A 29 12.51 -6.35 3.68
C GLU A 29 12.22 -6.06 2.20
N ASN A 30 12.40 -7.05 1.33
CA ASN A 30 12.13 -6.90 -0.09
C ASN A 30 10.63 -6.67 -0.32
N PRO A 31 10.23 -5.61 -1.04
CA PRO A 31 8.81 -5.31 -1.31
C PRO A 31 8.05 -6.49 -1.94
N LYS A 32 8.71 -7.31 -2.75
CA LYS A 32 8.09 -8.47 -3.39
C LYS A 32 7.66 -9.51 -2.35
N ASP A 33 8.57 -9.91 -1.48
CA ASP A 33 8.33 -10.95 -0.47
C ASP A 33 7.26 -10.48 0.53
N VAL A 34 7.28 -9.20 0.90
CA VAL A 34 6.24 -8.60 1.75
C VAL A 34 4.86 -8.64 1.08
N LEU A 35 4.77 -8.35 -0.22
CA LEU A 35 3.49 -8.41 -0.94
C LEU A 35 2.98 -9.85 -1.09
N ASP A 36 3.89 -10.81 -1.25
CA ASP A 36 3.58 -12.23 -1.31
C ASP A 36 3.07 -12.73 0.06
N ASP A 37 3.74 -12.38 1.16
CA ASP A 37 3.31 -12.65 2.55
C ASP A 37 1.94 -12.05 2.88
N LEU A 38 1.66 -10.86 2.38
CA LEU A 38 0.37 -10.19 2.56
C LEU A 38 -0.75 -10.82 1.72
N GLY A 39 -0.48 -11.86 0.92
CA GLY A 39 -1.46 -12.57 0.10
C GLY A 39 -2.01 -11.70 -1.03
N LEU A 40 -1.16 -10.89 -1.66
CA LEU A 40 -1.51 -10.06 -2.82
C LEU A 40 -0.99 -10.73 -4.10
N ASP A 41 -1.70 -11.74 -4.60
CA ASP A 41 -1.23 -12.54 -5.75
C ASP A 41 -1.34 -11.78 -7.08
N ARG A 42 -2.42 -10.99 -7.24
CA ARG A 42 -2.71 -10.29 -8.50
C ARG A 42 -1.93 -8.98 -8.61
N PHE A 43 -1.31 -8.76 -9.77
CA PHE A 43 -0.56 -7.53 -10.08
C PHE A 43 -1.40 -6.25 -9.89
N CYS A 44 -2.70 -6.31 -10.19
CA CYS A 44 -3.59 -5.15 -10.06
C CYS A 44 -3.75 -4.67 -8.62
N CYS A 45 -3.76 -5.61 -7.66
CA CYS A 45 -3.82 -5.28 -6.24
C CYS A 45 -2.41 -4.86 -5.73
N ARG A 46 -1.30 -5.40 -6.29
CA ARG A 46 0.09 -4.99 -5.97
C ARG A 46 0.43 -3.57 -6.38
N ARG A 47 -0.03 -3.12 -7.56
CA ARG A 47 0.27 -1.76 -8.06
C ARG A 47 -0.18 -0.67 -7.08
N MET A 48 -1.26 -0.93 -6.32
CA MET A 48 -1.79 -0.01 -5.31
C MET A 48 -0.82 0.27 -4.17
N PHE A 49 0.17 -0.60 -3.91
CA PHE A 49 1.17 -0.42 -2.86
C PHE A 49 2.47 0.17 -3.42
N LEU A 50 2.90 -0.31 -4.60
CA LEU A 50 4.15 0.08 -5.24
C LEU A 50 4.17 1.55 -5.68
N SER A 51 3.06 2.07 -6.22
CA SER A 51 2.99 3.43 -6.78
C SER A 51 2.25 4.42 -5.88
N HIS A 52 2.05 4.10 -4.60
CA HIS A 52 1.27 4.95 -3.71
C HIS A 52 2.14 6.04 -3.06
N ALA A 53 1.73 7.30 -3.25
CA ALA A 53 2.35 8.47 -2.63
C ALA A 53 1.46 9.00 -1.48
N ASP A 54 1.99 8.89 -0.26
CA ASP A 54 1.32 9.30 0.97
C ASP A 54 1.52 10.79 1.27
N LEU A 55 0.89 11.64 0.44
CA LEU A 55 0.95 13.11 0.56
C LEU A 55 0.07 13.70 1.68
N ILE A 56 -0.55 12.88 2.56
CA ILE A 56 -1.49 13.42 3.55
C ILE A 56 -0.79 14.29 4.60
N GLY A 57 0.43 13.91 5.00
CA GLY A 57 1.22 14.67 5.98
C GLY A 57 1.66 16.04 5.45
N GLU A 58 1.93 16.13 4.15
CA GLU A 58 2.35 17.37 3.49
C GLU A 58 1.16 18.32 3.24
N ALA A 59 -0.04 17.77 3.01
CA ALA A 59 -1.24 18.57 2.77
C ALA A 59 -1.92 19.05 4.07
N SER A 60 -1.78 18.31 5.18
CA SER A 60 -2.41 18.64 6.46
C SER A 60 -2.10 20.04 7.06
N PRO A 61 -0.89 20.63 6.94
CA PRO A 61 -0.59 21.91 7.58
C PRO A 61 -1.18 23.13 6.87
N TYR A 62 -1.73 22.96 5.66
CA TYR A 62 -2.33 24.04 4.87
C TYR A 62 -3.86 24.09 4.99
N GLN A 63 -4.44 23.32 5.91
CA GLN A 63 -5.86 23.26 6.18
C GLN A 63 -6.20 23.87 7.55
#